data_AF-A0A7V3CSQ4-F1
#
_entry.id   AF-A0A7V3CSQ4-F1
#
_cell.length_a   1.000
_cell.length_b   1.000
_cell.length_c   1.000
_cell.angle_alpha   90.00
_cell.angle_beta   90.00
_cell.angle_gamma   90.00
#
_symmetry.space_group_name_H-M   'P 1'
#
loop_
_entity.id
_entity.type
_entity.pdbx_description
1 polymer ?
#
loop_
_entity_poly.entity_id
_entity_poly.type
_entity_poly.pdbx_seq_one_letter_code
_entity_poly.pdbx_strand_id
1 'polypeptide(L)'
;MYQINDRQIDFILDDIRRRGIEMEDLQLNLLDHVCCIIEQNLSQDGDFEDFYKKTIPKFCKSELWEIEEETINLLIFKHYYTMKKIMIYSGAFGAFATLVGASFKVMHWPGASILMLLGIAFMSLIFLPIMFTLKIKEKQNTKDKLILATGSIAATLVGLTSLFKIMHWPGASILLSVTLSIVLLIFLPLYFISGIKNPETKVNTIVTSVLILAGTGLSMVLPKSAPSLTLSKATVNYMRNENLTLNTIKALVKPDSLNQANIETYNAFMQSADKLKRRHH
;
A
#
# COMPACT_ATOMS: atom_id res chain seq x y z
N MET A 1 29.71 -7.67 52.19
CA MET A 1 28.86 -8.00 51.02
C MET A 1 28.82 -9.51 50.93
N TYR A 2 27.64 -10.10 50.85
CA TYR A 2 27.50 -11.54 50.67
C TYR A 2 27.89 -11.89 49.23
N GLN A 3 28.54 -13.03 49.01
CA GLN A 3 28.96 -13.46 47.68
C GLN A 3 28.13 -14.68 47.28
N ILE A 4 27.29 -14.51 46.27
CA ILE A 4 26.47 -15.60 45.72
C ILE A 4 27.37 -16.59 44.98
N ASN A 5 27.07 -17.88 45.11
CA ASN A 5 27.75 -18.94 44.36
C ASN A 5 26.92 -19.45 43.16
N ASP A 6 27.56 -20.13 42.22
CA ASP A 6 26.91 -20.63 41.00
C ASP A 6 25.69 -21.52 41.27
N ARG A 7 25.71 -22.33 42.34
CA ARG A 7 24.56 -23.18 42.70
C ARG A 7 23.35 -22.36 43.15
N GLN A 8 23.58 -21.25 43.83
CA GLN A 8 22.52 -20.31 44.24
C GLN A 8 21.97 -19.55 43.05
N ILE A 9 22.81 -19.18 42.08
CA ILE A 9 22.39 -18.57 40.82
C ILE A 9 21.48 -19.54 40.06
N ASP A 10 21.92 -20.79 39.89
CA ASP A 10 21.15 -21.84 39.22
C ASP A 10 19.82 -22.09 39.94
N PHE A 11 19.82 -22.12 41.28
CA PHE A 11 18.60 -22.26 42.08
C PHE A 11 17.61 -21.12 41.82
N ILE A 12 18.07 -19.86 41.82
CA ILE A 12 17.20 -18.69 41.59
C ILE A 12 16.61 -18.75 40.18
N LEU A 13 17.44 -19.05 39.18
CA LEU A 13 17.01 -19.11 37.79
C LEU A 13 15.99 -20.23 37.54
N ASP A 14 16.23 -21.42 38.10
CA ASP A 14 15.30 -22.54 38.01
C ASP A 14 13.98 -22.25 38.74
N ASP A 15 14.00 -21.58 39.89
CA ASP A 15 12.77 -21.21 40.61
C ASP A 15 11.96 -20.16 39.83
N ILE A 16 12.61 -19.15 39.23
CA ILE A 16 11.96 -18.15 38.35
C ILE A 16 11.26 -18.85 37.17
N ARG A 17 11.93 -19.80 36.52
CA ARG A 17 11.36 -20.59 35.41
C ARG A 17 10.16 -21.43 35.87
N ARG A 18 10.28 -22.11 37.01
CA ARG A 18 9.20 -22.95 37.58
C ARG A 18 7.96 -22.15 37.95
N ARG A 19 8.11 -20.86 38.25
CA ARG A 19 7.01 -19.93 38.58
C ARG A 19 6.31 -19.34 37.35
N GLY A 20 6.67 -19.76 36.14
CA GLY A 20 5.95 -19.43 34.91
C GLY A 20 6.47 -18.22 34.15
N ILE A 21 7.72 -17.79 34.40
CA ILE A 21 8.41 -16.82 33.53
C ILE A 21 9.07 -17.56 32.38
N GLU A 22 8.57 -17.42 31.16
CA GLU A 22 9.10 -18.04 29.94
C GLU A 22 10.05 -17.09 29.18
N MET A 23 9.84 -15.78 29.24
CA MET A 23 10.67 -14.80 28.53
C MET A 23 12.10 -14.75 29.07
N GLU A 24 13.08 -15.16 28.27
CA GLU A 24 14.51 -15.22 28.65
C GLU A 24 15.05 -13.87 29.13
N ASP A 25 14.76 -12.78 28.42
CA ASP A 25 15.17 -11.43 28.83
C ASP A 25 14.62 -11.08 30.22
N LEU A 26 13.38 -11.48 30.52
CA LEU A 26 12.77 -11.22 31.82
C LEU A 26 13.37 -12.11 32.92
N GLN A 27 13.66 -13.39 32.62
CA GLN A 27 14.36 -14.30 33.53
C GLN A 27 15.71 -13.71 33.96
N LEU A 28 16.51 -13.25 33.00
CA LEU A 28 17.84 -12.70 33.26
C LEU A 28 17.77 -11.37 34.03
N ASN A 29 16.83 -10.50 33.70
CA ASN A 29 16.62 -9.25 34.44
C ASN A 29 16.19 -9.53 35.89
N LEU A 30 15.28 -10.47 36.12
CA LEU A 30 14.87 -10.86 37.47
C LEU A 30 16.00 -11.52 38.24
N LEU A 31 16.76 -12.42 37.61
CA LEU A 31 17.92 -13.07 38.21
C LEU A 31 18.96 -12.04 38.68
N ASP A 32 19.35 -11.10 37.81
CA ASP A 32 20.32 -10.06 38.13
C ASP A 32 19.87 -9.20 39.32
N HIS A 33 18.59 -8.81 39.31
CA HIS A 33 18.05 -7.95 40.35
C HIS A 33 17.92 -8.68 41.69
N VAL A 34 17.53 -9.95 41.69
CA VAL A 34 17.49 -10.79 42.89
C VAL A 34 18.90 -11.01 43.45
N CYS A 35 19.88 -11.34 42.60
CA CYS A 35 21.27 -11.51 43.02
C CYS A 35 21.81 -10.24 43.68
N CYS A 36 21.62 -9.08 43.04
CA CYS A 36 22.02 -7.78 43.59
C CYS A 36 21.43 -7.50 44.99
N ILE A 37 20.14 -7.80 45.20
CA ILE A 37 19.49 -7.58 46.50
C ILE A 37 20.09 -8.48 47.58
N ILE A 38 20.36 -9.74 47.26
CA ILE A 38 20.93 -10.71 48.21
C ILE A 38 22.36 -10.31 48.56
N GLU A 39 23.20 -9.99 47.57
CA GLU A 39 24.59 -9.58 47.80
C GLU A 39 24.71 -8.32 48.67
N GLN A 40 23.79 -7.37 48.49
CA GLN A 40 23.76 -6.11 49.24
C GLN A 40 23.20 -6.24 50.65
N ASN A 41 22.15 -7.04 50.85
CA ASN A 41 21.35 -7.00 52.08
C ASN A 41 21.48 -8.25 52.96
N LEU A 42 22.07 -9.34 52.47
CA LEU A 42 22.34 -10.54 53.27
C LEU A 42 23.63 -10.38 54.08
N SER A 43 23.58 -10.70 55.37
CA SER A 43 24.76 -10.79 56.24
C SER A 43 25.64 -11.98 55.86
N GLN A 44 26.96 -11.92 56.13
CA GLN A 44 27.89 -13.01 55.79
C GLN A 44 27.51 -14.38 56.38
N ASP A 45 26.89 -14.39 57.56
CA ASP A 45 26.41 -15.60 58.25
C ASP A 45 24.89 -15.82 58.08
N GLY A 46 24.25 -15.11 57.14
CA GLY A 46 22.81 -15.17 56.92
C GLY A 46 22.36 -16.43 56.16
N ASP A 47 21.14 -16.90 56.45
CA ASP A 47 20.50 -17.98 55.71
C ASP A 47 19.99 -17.47 54.35
N PHE A 48 20.61 -17.95 53.27
CA PHE A 48 20.22 -17.64 51.89
C PHE A 48 18.77 -18.01 51.59
N GLU A 49 18.32 -19.20 52.02
CA GLU A 49 17.04 -19.73 51.60
C GLU A 49 15.89 -18.97 52.27
N ASP A 50 16.04 -18.66 53.56
CA ASP A 50 15.09 -17.82 54.30
C ASP A 50 15.05 -16.38 53.75
N PHE A 51 16.21 -15.81 53.43
CA PHE A 51 16.28 -14.46 52.85
C PHE A 51 15.69 -14.40 51.43
N TYR A 52 15.94 -15.41 50.60
CA TYR A 52 15.37 -15.54 49.26
C TYR A 52 13.84 -15.64 49.31
N LYS A 53 13.30 -16.50 50.19
CA LYS A 53 11.84 -16.64 50.41
C LYS A 53 11.17 -15.33 50.83
N LYS A 54 11.89 -14.46 51.54
CA LYS A 54 11.43 -13.10 51.90
C LYS A 54 11.61 -12.06 50.80
N THR A 55 12.48 -12.33 49.83
CA THR A 55 12.85 -11.39 48.76
C THR A 55 11.98 -11.55 47.52
N ILE A 56 11.73 -12.78 47.08
CA ILE A 56 10.91 -13.05 45.89
C ILE A 56 9.51 -12.42 45.94
N PRO A 57 8.75 -12.50 47.05
CA PRO A 57 7.42 -11.88 47.13
C PRO A 57 7.42 -10.35 46.99
N LYS A 58 8.58 -9.68 47.04
CA LYS A 58 8.67 -8.21 46.85
C LYS A 58 8.54 -7.81 45.38
N PHE A 59 8.77 -8.73 44.45
CA PHE A 59 8.72 -8.48 43.01
C PHE A 59 7.33 -8.70 42.39
N CYS A 60 6.46 -9.45 43.06
CA CYS A 60 5.12 -9.77 42.59
C CYS A 60 4.04 -9.32 43.58
N LYS A 61 2.83 -9.04 43.08
CA LYS A 61 1.66 -8.79 43.95
C LYS A 61 1.03 -10.09 44.42
N SER A 62 0.96 -11.08 43.52
CA SER A 62 0.43 -12.41 43.80
C SER A 62 1.47 -13.47 43.45
N GLU A 63 1.72 -13.65 42.16
CA GLU A 63 2.58 -14.68 41.59
C GLU A 63 3.57 -14.09 40.58
N LEU A 64 4.68 -14.77 40.33
CA LEU A 64 5.74 -14.24 39.46
C LEU A 64 5.29 -14.12 37.99
N TRP A 65 4.51 -15.08 37.47
CA TRP A 65 4.02 -15.08 36.08
C TRP A 65 3.19 -13.83 35.71
N GLU A 66 2.58 -13.13 36.68
CA GLU A 66 1.84 -11.88 36.47
C GLU A 66 2.75 -10.79 35.85
N ILE A 67 4.04 -10.77 36.19
CA ILE A 67 5.02 -9.81 35.68
C ILE A 67 5.24 -10.01 34.17
N GLU A 68 5.29 -11.26 33.73
CA GLU A 68 5.39 -11.61 32.32
C GLU A 68 4.10 -11.24 31.56
N GLU A 69 2.94 -11.54 32.14
CA GLU A 69 1.65 -11.18 31.55
C GLU A 69 1.51 -9.65 31.40
N GLU A 70 1.82 -8.86 32.43
CA GLU A 70 1.82 -7.40 32.37
C GLU A 70 2.79 -6.88 31.29
N THR A 71 3.98 -7.47 31.19
CA THR A 71 5.00 -7.10 30.18
C THR A 71 4.51 -7.42 28.76
N ILE A 72 3.97 -8.62 28.53
CA ILE A 72 3.39 -9.03 27.25
C ILE A 72 2.24 -8.11 26.87
N ASN A 73 1.34 -7.81 27.81
CA ASN A 73 0.24 -6.89 27.58
C ASN A 73 0.74 -5.50 27.16
N LEU A 74 1.72 -4.94 27.90
CA LEU A 74 2.34 -3.66 27.55
C LEU A 74 3.01 -3.69 26.17
N LEU A 75 3.71 -4.76 25.82
CA LEU A 75 4.32 -4.94 24.51
C LEU A 75 3.26 -5.01 23.41
N ILE A 76 2.20 -5.79 23.60
CA ILE A 76 1.07 -5.89 22.65
C ILE A 76 0.43 -4.51 22.46
N PHE A 77 0.15 -3.78 23.54
CA PHE A 77 -0.38 -2.41 23.46
C PHE A 77 0.59 -1.51 22.68
N LYS A 78 1.88 -1.50 23.00
CA LYS A 78 2.90 -0.70 22.30
C LYS A 78 2.95 -0.99 20.80
N HIS A 79 2.96 -2.26 20.41
CA HIS A 79 2.95 -2.66 19.00
C HIS A 79 1.65 -2.24 18.31
N TYR A 80 0.50 -2.45 18.97
CA TYR A 80 -0.81 -2.04 18.47
C TYR A 80 -0.87 -0.52 18.19
N TYR A 81 -0.42 0.31 19.14
CA TYR A 81 -0.38 1.77 18.96
C TYR A 81 0.62 2.21 17.89
N THR A 82 1.76 1.52 17.78
CA THR A 82 2.76 1.80 16.74
C THR A 82 2.19 1.53 15.35
N MET A 83 1.55 0.37 15.16
CA MET A 83 0.85 0.03 13.92
C MET A 83 -0.24 1.04 13.58
N LYS A 84 -1.02 1.47 14.57
CA LYS A 84 -2.06 2.49 14.38
C LYS A 84 -1.48 3.85 13.93
N LYS A 85 -0.34 4.27 14.50
CA LYS A 85 0.37 5.48 14.06
C LYS A 85 0.86 5.34 12.63
N ILE A 86 1.52 4.23 12.28
CA ILE A 86 2.01 3.97 10.92
C ILE A 86 0.85 3.98 9.91
N MET A 87 -0.28 3.38 10.25
CA MET A 87 -1.50 3.43 9.42
C MET A 87 -1.94 4.88 9.19
N ILE A 88 -2.08 5.69 10.24
CA ILE A 88 -2.52 7.09 10.09
C ILE A 88 -1.53 7.90 9.24
N TYR A 89 -0.22 7.79 9.51
CA TYR A 89 0.78 8.54 8.75
C TYR A 89 0.88 8.09 7.29
N SER A 90 0.85 6.79 7.01
CA SER A 90 0.88 6.27 5.64
C SER A 90 -0.38 6.67 4.86
N GLY A 91 -1.56 6.66 5.51
CA GLY A 91 -2.80 7.15 4.92
C GLY A 91 -2.74 8.66 4.63
N ALA A 92 -2.29 9.47 5.59
CA ALA A 92 -2.17 10.91 5.41
C ALA A 92 -1.18 11.26 4.29
N PHE A 93 0.00 10.64 4.29
CA PHE A 93 1.00 10.82 3.25
C PHE A 93 0.48 10.35 1.88
N GLY A 94 -0.16 9.19 1.82
CA GLY A 94 -0.71 8.65 0.58
C GLY A 94 -1.78 9.56 -0.03
N ALA A 95 -2.67 10.11 0.81
CA ALA A 95 -3.71 11.04 0.37
C ALA A 95 -3.11 12.36 -0.12
N PHE A 96 -2.18 12.92 0.64
CA PHE A 96 -1.45 14.13 0.27
C PHE A 96 -0.69 13.96 -1.05
N ALA A 97 0.11 12.90 -1.18
CA ALA A 97 0.89 12.62 -2.39
C ALA A 97 -0.02 12.40 -3.61
N THR A 98 -1.14 11.71 -3.45
CA THR A 98 -2.11 11.50 -4.54
C THR A 98 -2.76 12.83 -4.97
N LEU A 99 -3.14 13.68 -4.02
CA LEU A 99 -3.76 14.98 -4.29
C LEU A 99 -2.79 15.94 -4.98
N VAL A 100 -1.58 16.09 -4.43
CA VAL A 100 -0.54 16.94 -5.03
C VAL A 100 -0.13 16.39 -6.40
N GLY A 101 -0.01 15.07 -6.54
CA GLY A 101 0.30 14.42 -7.81
C GLY A 101 -0.77 14.66 -8.87
N ALA A 102 -2.05 14.60 -8.48
CA ALA A 102 -3.17 14.92 -9.36
C ALA A 102 -3.13 16.41 -9.79
N SER A 103 -2.87 17.33 -8.87
CA SER A 103 -2.70 18.76 -9.18
C SER A 103 -1.53 19.01 -10.14
N PHE A 104 -0.39 18.34 -9.93
CA PHE A 104 0.77 18.44 -10.82
C PHE A 104 0.43 17.92 -12.22
N LYS A 105 -0.40 16.88 -12.33
CA LYS A 105 -0.84 16.35 -13.62
C LYS A 105 -1.72 17.36 -14.38
N VAL A 106 -2.60 18.08 -13.68
CA VAL A 106 -3.41 19.16 -14.25
C VAL A 106 -2.52 20.34 -14.69
N MET A 107 -1.53 20.70 -13.87
CA MET A 107 -0.60 21.79 -14.15
C MET A 107 0.53 21.43 -15.12
N HIS A 108 0.58 20.18 -15.61
CA HIS A 108 1.64 19.64 -16.48
C HIS A 108 3.06 19.72 -15.89
N TRP A 109 3.15 19.73 -14.56
CA TRP A 109 4.44 19.79 -13.87
C TRP A 109 5.16 18.44 -13.89
N PRO A 110 6.50 18.44 -14.01
CA PRO A 110 7.28 17.21 -13.98
C PRO A 110 7.11 16.50 -12.63
N GLY A 111 7.16 15.18 -12.64
CA GLY A 111 7.07 14.35 -11.42
C GLY A 111 5.65 14.00 -10.96
N ALA A 112 4.59 14.50 -11.63
CA ALA A 112 3.20 14.16 -11.31
C ALA A 112 2.96 12.65 -11.20
N SER A 113 3.45 11.89 -12.18
CA SER A 113 3.27 10.44 -12.23
C SER A 113 3.93 9.71 -11.06
N ILE A 114 5.13 10.14 -10.65
CA ILE A 114 5.88 9.51 -9.54
C ILE A 114 5.15 9.75 -8.22
N LEU A 115 4.67 10.98 -8.00
CA LEU A 115 3.97 11.33 -6.77
C LEU A 115 2.62 10.60 -6.64
N MET A 116 1.89 10.45 -7.75
CA MET A 116 0.66 9.63 -7.79
C MET A 116 0.97 8.15 -7.57
N LEU A 117 2.04 7.61 -8.16
CA LEU A 117 2.47 6.22 -7.96
C LEU A 117 2.76 5.95 -6.49
N LEU A 118 3.57 6.79 -5.85
CA LEU A 118 3.89 6.66 -4.43
C LEU A 118 2.62 6.79 -3.59
N GLY A 119 1.78 7.78 -3.84
CA GLY A 119 0.55 7.98 -3.07
C GLY A 119 -0.37 6.75 -3.09
N ILE A 120 -0.64 6.22 -4.29
CA ILE A 120 -1.51 5.04 -4.46
C ILE A 120 -0.85 3.77 -3.93
N ALA A 121 0.47 3.61 -4.10
CA ALA A 121 1.21 2.46 -3.58
C ALA A 121 1.21 2.41 -2.05
N PHE A 122 1.48 3.54 -1.38
CA PHE A 122 1.41 3.62 0.08
C PHE A 122 0.00 3.32 0.61
N MET A 123 -1.04 3.83 -0.06
CA MET A 123 -2.42 3.52 0.30
C MET A 123 -2.75 2.02 0.14
N SER A 124 -2.32 1.43 -0.98
CA SER A 124 -2.70 0.06 -1.35
C SER A 124 -1.90 -1.01 -0.61
N LEU A 125 -0.60 -0.77 -0.38
CA LEU A 125 0.32 -1.78 0.14
C LEU A 125 0.68 -1.60 1.62
N ILE A 126 0.49 -0.41 2.19
CA ILE A 126 0.84 -0.14 3.59
C ILE A 126 -0.42 0.17 4.40
N PHE A 127 -1.18 1.18 4.01
CA PHE A 127 -2.35 1.61 4.76
C PHE A 127 -3.42 0.52 4.86
N LEU A 128 -3.85 -0.05 3.72
CA LEU A 128 -4.93 -1.04 3.66
C LEU A 128 -4.59 -2.35 4.42
N PRO A 129 -3.41 -2.97 4.25
CA PRO A 129 -3.05 -4.17 5.02
C PRO A 129 -2.94 -3.93 6.52
N ILE A 130 -2.38 -2.78 6.95
CA ILE A 130 -2.30 -2.46 8.38
C ILE A 130 -3.72 -2.22 8.94
N MET A 131 -4.57 -1.50 8.22
CA MET A 131 -5.97 -1.30 8.59
C MET A 131 -6.72 -2.62 8.74
N PHE A 132 -6.50 -3.56 7.81
CA PHE A 132 -7.06 -4.90 7.86
C PHE A 132 -6.61 -5.66 9.12
N THR A 133 -5.30 -5.71 9.39
CA THR A 133 -4.75 -6.47 10.54
C THR A 133 -5.18 -5.90 11.89
N LEU A 134 -5.35 -4.57 12.00
CA LEU A 134 -5.87 -3.94 13.21
C LEU A 134 -7.37 -4.23 13.39
N LYS A 135 -8.18 -4.00 12.35
CA LYS A 135 -9.64 -4.14 12.45
C LYS A 135 -10.12 -5.59 12.54
N ILE A 136 -9.39 -6.55 11.96
CA ILE A 136 -9.78 -7.96 12.05
C ILE A 136 -9.68 -8.51 13.49
N LYS A 137 -8.76 -7.96 14.30
CA LYS A 137 -8.61 -8.28 15.72
C LYS A 137 -9.73 -7.68 16.58
N GLU A 138 -10.28 -6.53 16.18
CA GLU A 138 -11.39 -5.87 16.88
C GLU A 138 -12.75 -6.53 16.61
N LYS A 139 -12.90 -7.21 15.48
CA LYS A 139 -14.16 -7.83 15.07
C LYS A 139 -14.31 -9.23 15.66
N GLN A 140 -15.40 -9.45 16.40
CA GLN A 140 -15.74 -10.77 16.98
C GLN A 140 -16.40 -11.71 15.96
N ASN A 141 -17.26 -11.19 15.08
CA ASN A 141 -18.07 -12.00 14.17
C ASN A 141 -17.30 -12.37 12.88
N THR A 142 -17.30 -13.66 12.51
CA THR A 142 -16.67 -14.16 11.28
C THR A 142 -17.21 -13.50 10.01
N LYS A 143 -18.50 -13.13 9.98
CA LYS A 143 -19.10 -12.42 8.84
C LYS A 143 -18.47 -11.04 8.62
N ASP A 144 -18.26 -10.30 9.71
CA ASP A 144 -17.61 -8.99 9.67
C ASP A 144 -16.15 -9.10 9.24
N LYS A 145 -15.45 -10.17 9.67
CA LYS A 145 -14.07 -10.45 9.24
C LYS A 145 -14.01 -10.72 7.73
N LEU A 146 -14.94 -11.49 7.18
CA LEU A 146 -15.02 -11.76 5.73
C LEU A 146 -15.32 -10.49 4.92
N ILE A 147 -16.24 -9.65 5.40
CA ILE A 147 -16.55 -8.36 4.75
C ILE A 147 -15.34 -7.44 4.77
N LEU A 148 -14.64 -7.37 5.90
CA LEU A 148 -13.42 -6.59 6.02
C LEU A 148 -12.31 -7.12 5.09
N ALA A 149 -12.14 -8.45 4.99
CA ALA A 149 -11.15 -9.07 4.10
C ALA A 149 -11.46 -8.80 2.63
N THR A 150 -12.68 -9.10 2.20
CA THR A 150 -13.12 -8.88 0.81
C THR A 150 -13.09 -7.40 0.44
N GLY A 151 -13.45 -6.51 1.36
CA GLY A 151 -13.37 -5.06 1.18
C GLY A 151 -11.94 -4.54 1.04
N SER A 152 -11.02 -5.01 1.88
CA SER A 152 -9.60 -4.62 1.78
C SER A 152 -8.97 -5.10 0.47
N ILE A 153 -9.26 -6.33 0.03
CA ILE A 153 -8.79 -6.87 -1.24
C ILE A 153 -9.38 -6.05 -2.41
N ALA A 154 -10.69 -5.81 -2.39
CA ALA A 154 -11.35 -5.01 -3.41
C ALA A 154 -10.78 -3.59 -3.50
N ALA A 155 -10.57 -2.92 -2.37
CA ALA A 155 -9.98 -1.58 -2.32
C ALA A 155 -8.55 -1.55 -2.87
N THR A 156 -7.74 -2.57 -2.57
CA THR A 156 -6.37 -2.71 -3.09
C THR A 156 -6.39 -2.88 -4.61
N LEU A 157 -7.28 -3.73 -5.13
CA LEU A 157 -7.46 -3.92 -6.57
C LEU A 157 -7.92 -2.65 -7.28
N VAL A 158 -8.83 -1.89 -6.68
CA VAL A 158 -9.28 -0.58 -7.22
C VAL A 158 -8.12 0.42 -7.25
N GLY A 159 -7.29 0.47 -6.20
CA GLY A 159 -6.08 1.30 -6.17
C GLY A 159 -5.10 0.94 -7.28
N LEU A 160 -4.75 -0.36 -7.40
CA LEU A 160 -3.87 -0.88 -8.45
C LEU A 160 -4.42 -0.62 -9.86
N THR A 161 -5.72 -0.81 -10.06
CA THR A 161 -6.39 -0.54 -11.34
C THR A 161 -6.28 0.94 -11.71
N SER A 162 -6.56 1.83 -10.75
CA SER A 162 -6.45 3.27 -10.94
C SER A 162 -5.02 3.66 -11.32
N LEU A 163 -4.03 3.07 -10.66
CA LEU A 163 -2.62 3.28 -10.97
C LEU A 163 -2.29 2.87 -12.42
N PHE A 164 -2.67 1.67 -12.83
CA PHE A 164 -2.42 1.18 -14.20
C PHE A 164 -3.08 2.05 -15.26
N LYS A 165 -4.31 2.52 -14.99
CA LYS A 165 -5.02 3.47 -15.86
C LYS A 165 -4.29 4.81 -15.97
N ILE A 166 -3.88 5.38 -14.84
CA ILE A 166 -3.19 6.67 -14.78
C ILE A 166 -1.83 6.59 -15.50
N MET A 167 -1.10 5.49 -15.33
CA MET A 167 0.22 5.24 -15.94
C MET A 167 0.15 4.71 -17.37
N HIS A 168 -1.05 4.50 -17.92
CA HIS A 168 -1.27 3.99 -19.28
C HIS A 168 -0.60 2.63 -19.52
N TRP A 169 -0.43 1.85 -18.45
CA TRP A 169 0.25 0.56 -18.52
C TRP A 169 -0.61 -0.48 -19.26
N PRO A 170 0.04 -1.43 -19.97
CA PRO A 170 -0.67 -2.49 -20.67
C PRO A 170 -1.52 -3.31 -19.68
N GLY A 171 -2.69 -3.76 -20.13
CA GLY A 171 -3.60 -4.55 -19.29
C GLY A 171 -4.49 -3.74 -18.34
N ALA A 172 -4.35 -2.40 -18.26
CA ALA A 172 -5.19 -1.56 -17.38
C ALA A 172 -6.70 -1.76 -17.61
N SER A 173 -7.13 -1.95 -18.87
CA SER A 173 -8.55 -2.18 -19.19
C SER A 173 -9.02 -3.57 -18.75
N ILE A 174 -8.19 -4.60 -18.88
CA ILE A 174 -8.50 -5.97 -18.46
C ILE A 174 -8.60 -6.01 -16.93
N LEU A 175 -7.62 -5.40 -16.25
CA LEU A 175 -7.60 -5.30 -14.79
C LEU A 175 -8.83 -4.55 -14.27
N LEU A 176 -9.26 -3.47 -14.93
CA LEU A 176 -10.49 -2.75 -14.58
C LEU A 176 -11.74 -3.63 -14.71
N SER A 177 -11.87 -4.40 -15.79
CA SER A 177 -12.99 -5.33 -15.97
C SER A 177 -13.01 -6.42 -14.89
N VAL A 178 -11.86 -6.98 -14.53
CA VAL A 178 -11.75 -7.99 -13.47
C VAL A 178 -12.09 -7.38 -12.11
N THR A 179 -11.51 -6.24 -11.77
CA THR A 179 -11.76 -5.53 -10.51
C THR A 179 -13.24 -5.17 -10.37
N LEU A 180 -13.86 -4.64 -11.43
CA LEU A 180 -15.29 -4.32 -11.43
C LEU A 180 -16.14 -5.57 -11.21
N SER A 181 -15.80 -6.68 -11.86
CA SER A 181 -16.50 -7.96 -11.68
C SER A 181 -16.40 -8.46 -10.24
N ILE A 182 -15.22 -8.37 -9.62
CA ILE A 182 -15.01 -8.75 -8.21
C ILE A 182 -15.81 -7.84 -7.27
N VAL A 183 -15.76 -6.53 -7.48
CA VAL A 183 -16.51 -5.56 -6.66
C VAL A 183 -18.02 -5.81 -6.75
N LEU A 184 -18.53 -5.99 -7.97
CA LEU A 184 -19.97 -6.17 -8.24
C LEU A 184 -20.51 -7.53 -7.80
N LEU A 185 -19.77 -8.61 -8.05
CA LEU A 185 -20.28 -9.97 -7.85
C LEU A 185 -19.89 -10.57 -6.49
N ILE A 186 -18.83 -10.08 -5.86
CA ILE A 186 -18.32 -10.65 -4.61
C ILE A 186 -18.49 -9.66 -3.46
N PHE A 187 -17.83 -8.50 -3.53
CA PHE A 187 -17.82 -7.58 -2.40
C PHE A 187 -19.19 -6.96 -2.12
N LEU A 188 -19.85 -6.42 -3.14
CA LEU A 188 -21.11 -5.69 -2.97
C LEU A 188 -22.25 -6.59 -2.45
N PRO A 189 -22.49 -7.81 -2.99
CA PRO A 189 -23.54 -8.68 -2.46
C PRO A 189 -23.29 -9.08 -1.00
N LEU A 190 -22.04 -9.39 -0.64
CA LEU A 190 -21.66 -9.73 0.74
C LEU A 190 -21.87 -8.54 1.69
N TYR A 191 -21.41 -7.36 1.30
CA TYR A 191 -21.55 -6.13 2.09
C TYR A 191 -23.02 -5.73 2.26
N PHE A 192 -23.80 -5.79 1.17
CA PHE A 192 -25.20 -5.38 1.14
C PHE A 192 -26.11 -6.32 1.95
N ILE A 193 -25.97 -7.64 1.79
CA ILE A 193 -26.76 -8.63 2.53
C ILE A 193 -26.47 -8.56 4.03
N SER A 194 -25.23 -8.30 4.42
CA SER A 194 -24.86 -8.17 5.84
C SER A 194 -25.35 -6.84 6.42
N GLY A 195 -25.16 -5.73 5.70
CA GLY A 195 -25.45 -4.39 6.20
C GLY A 195 -26.93 -4.03 6.29
N ILE A 196 -27.80 -4.62 5.45
CA ILE A 196 -29.25 -4.40 5.49
C ILE A 196 -29.93 -5.11 6.68
N LYS A 197 -29.35 -6.20 7.17
CA LYS A 197 -29.90 -6.95 8.30
C LYS A 197 -29.87 -6.15 9.61
N ASN A 198 -28.98 -5.17 9.72
CA ASN A 198 -28.88 -4.29 10.87
C ASN A 198 -29.57 -2.95 10.55
N PRO A 199 -30.67 -2.59 11.24
CA PRO A 199 -31.43 -1.38 10.94
C PRO A 199 -30.59 -0.10 11.10
N GLU A 200 -29.64 -0.09 12.04
CA GLU A 200 -28.76 1.04 12.31
C GLU A 200 -27.76 1.32 11.17
N THR A 201 -27.28 0.28 10.47
CA THR A 201 -26.29 0.43 9.39
C THR A 201 -26.89 0.39 7.99
N LYS A 202 -28.20 0.16 7.87
CA LYS A 202 -28.88 -0.03 6.59
C LYS A 202 -28.67 1.14 5.63
N VAL A 203 -28.91 2.36 6.10
CA VAL A 203 -28.74 3.57 5.27
C VAL A 203 -27.26 3.75 4.88
N ASN A 204 -26.34 3.62 5.82
CA ASN A 204 -24.90 3.72 5.55
C ASN A 204 -24.43 2.69 4.51
N THR A 205 -24.94 1.47 4.59
CA THR A 205 -24.62 0.38 3.65
C THR A 205 -25.10 0.71 2.24
N ILE A 206 -26.33 1.20 2.09
CA ILE A 206 -26.90 1.58 0.79
C ILE A 206 -26.08 2.74 0.19
N VAL A 207 -25.86 3.81 0.96
CA VAL A 207 -25.10 5.00 0.51
C VAL A 207 -23.67 4.60 0.11
N THR A 208 -22.97 3.84 0.94
CA THR A 208 -21.60 3.40 0.66
C THR A 208 -21.53 2.52 -0.60
N SER A 209 -22.50 1.62 -0.79
CA SER A 209 -22.55 0.77 -1.99
C SER A 209 -22.72 1.60 -3.26
N VAL A 210 -23.61 2.61 -3.23
CA VAL A 210 -23.82 3.53 -4.36
C VAL A 210 -22.55 4.35 -4.65
N LEU A 211 -21.86 4.84 -3.62
CA LEU A 211 -20.62 5.59 -3.79
C LEU A 211 -19.50 4.74 -4.42
N ILE A 212 -19.37 3.48 -4.01
CA ILE A 212 -18.36 2.55 -4.57
C ILE A 212 -18.67 2.26 -6.04
N LEU A 213 -19.94 2.03 -6.39
CA LEU A 213 -20.37 1.85 -7.78
C LEU A 213 -20.08 3.09 -8.63
N ALA A 214 -20.42 4.28 -8.13
CA ALA A 214 -20.18 5.52 -8.82
C ALA A 214 -18.68 5.77 -9.04
N GLY A 215 -17.86 5.59 -7.99
CA GLY A 215 -16.41 5.79 -8.07
C GLY A 215 -15.72 4.80 -9.01
N THR A 216 -16.06 3.52 -8.92
CA THR A 216 -15.51 2.49 -9.82
C THR A 216 -16.01 2.67 -11.25
N GLY A 217 -17.28 3.03 -11.46
CA GLY A 217 -17.84 3.33 -12.77
C GLY A 217 -17.19 4.54 -13.44
N LEU A 218 -16.91 5.61 -12.69
CA LEU A 218 -16.27 6.82 -13.21
C LEU A 218 -14.87 6.52 -13.78
N SER A 219 -14.15 5.54 -13.22
CA SER A 219 -12.84 5.13 -13.72
C SER A 219 -12.86 4.54 -15.15
N MET A 220 -14.04 4.11 -15.65
CA MET A 220 -14.21 3.67 -17.04
C MET A 220 -14.23 4.83 -18.04
N VAL A 221 -14.68 6.02 -17.63
CA VAL A 221 -14.82 7.19 -18.50
C VAL A 221 -13.46 7.71 -18.96
N LEU A 222 -12.38 7.41 -18.21
CA LEU A 222 -11.02 7.80 -18.58
C LEU A 222 -10.65 7.23 -19.96
N PRO A 223 -10.24 8.09 -20.92
CA PRO A 223 -10.02 7.69 -22.30
C PRO A 223 -9.07 6.51 -22.40
N LYS A 224 -9.40 5.56 -23.29
CA LYS A 224 -8.51 4.43 -23.57
C LYS A 224 -7.23 4.99 -24.20
N SER A 225 -6.09 4.71 -23.58
CA SER A 225 -4.82 4.93 -24.25
C SER A 225 -4.78 4.03 -25.48
N ALA A 226 -4.70 4.63 -26.67
CA ALA A 226 -4.47 3.86 -27.87
C ALA A 226 -3.15 3.09 -27.67
N PRO A 227 -3.10 1.77 -27.94
CA PRO A 227 -1.84 1.03 -27.88
C PRO A 227 -0.79 1.79 -28.68
N SER A 228 0.44 1.89 -28.17
CA SER A 228 1.55 2.54 -28.89
C SER A 228 1.71 2.00 -30.31
N LEU A 229 1.34 0.73 -30.52
CA LEU A 229 1.29 0.07 -31.82
C LEU A 229 0.19 0.64 -32.74
N THR A 230 -0.98 1.00 -32.22
CA THR A 230 -2.06 1.62 -33.00
C THR A 230 -1.73 3.06 -33.34
N LEU A 231 -1.14 3.80 -32.39
CA LEU A 231 -0.63 5.15 -32.64
C LEU A 231 0.50 5.11 -33.67
N SER A 232 1.45 4.19 -33.53
CA SER A 232 2.53 3.98 -34.49
C SER A 232 2.01 3.58 -35.87
N LYS A 233 1.04 2.67 -35.97
CA LYS A 233 0.39 2.30 -37.23
C LYS A 233 -0.35 3.50 -37.85
N ALA A 234 -1.03 4.32 -37.06
CA ALA A 234 -1.68 5.53 -37.54
C ALA A 234 -0.66 6.54 -38.06
N THR A 235 0.46 6.75 -37.35
CA THR A 235 1.56 7.61 -37.78
C THR A 235 2.23 7.10 -39.06
N VAL A 236 2.49 5.79 -39.15
CA VAL A 236 3.07 5.17 -40.36
C VAL A 236 2.11 5.26 -41.55
N ASN A 237 0.82 5.05 -41.34
CA ASN A 237 -0.20 5.19 -42.39
C ASN A 237 -0.35 6.64 -42.84
N TYR A 238 -0.26 7.60 -41.92
CA TYR A 238 -0.25 9.03 -42.24
C TYR A 238 0.97 9.39 -43.12
N MET A 239 2.18 9.00 -42.69
CA MET A 239 3.42 9.19 -43.45
C MET A 239 3.38 8.50 -44.82
N ARG A 240 2.79 7.30 -44.90
CA ARG A 240 2.61 6.58 -46.17
C ARG A 240 1.65 7.32 -47.10
N ASN A 241 0.52 7.81 -46.59
CA ASN A 241 -0.47 8.55 -47.38
C ASN A 241 0.12 9.87 -47.89
N GLU A 242 0.92 10.57 -47.09
CA GLU A 242 1.64 11.78 -47.51
C GLU A 242 2.64 11.51 -48.64
N ASN A 243 3.38 10.39 -48.58
CA ASN A 243 4.27 10.01 -49.67
C ASN A 243 3.51 9.65 -50.95
N LEU A 244 2.34 9.03 -50.85
CA LEU A 244 1.49 8.70 -52.00
C LEU A 244 0.95 9.96 -52.68
N THR A 245 0.49 10.95 -51.92
CA THR A 245 0.01 12.22 -52.49
C THR A 245 1.15 12.97 -53.18
N LEU A 246 2.34 13.04 -52.57
CA LEU A 246 3.52 13.65 -53.20
C LEU A 246 3.91 12.97 -54.51
N ASN A 247 3.91 11.63 -54.54
CA ASN A 247 4.21 10.88 -55.76
C ASN A 247 3.13 11.07 -56.84
N THR A 248 1.86 11.17 -56.44
CA THR A 248 0.76 11.45 -57.36
C THR A 248 0.88 12.84 -57.97
N ILE A 249 1.22 13.86 -57.16
CA ILE A 249 1.47 15.22 -57.64
C ILE A 249 2.65 15.24 -58.61
N LYS A 250 3.77 14.55 -58.31
CA LYS A 250 4.91 14.45 -59.23
C LYS A 250 4.57 13.74 -60.54
N ALA A 251 3.71 12.73 -60.51
CA ALA A 251 3.26 12.01 -61.69
C ALA A 251 2.28 12.82 -62.55
N LEU A 252 1.45 13.67 -61.92
CA LEU A 252 0.53 14.59 -62.62
C LEU A 252 1.26 15.79 -63.21
N VAL A 253 2.33 16.26 -62.55
CA VAL A 253 3.20 17.32 -63.07
C VAL A 253 4.32 16.69 -63.91
N LYS A 254 3.96 16.14 -65.08
CA LYS A 254 4.96 15.71 -66.07
C LYS A 254 5.67 16.95 -66.67
N PRO A 255 7.00 16.92 -66.81
CA PRO A 255 7.76 18.05 -67.34
C PRO A 255 7.47 18.37 -68.81
N ASP A 256 6.98 17.41 -69.59
CA ASP A 256 6.82 17.55 -71.05
C ASP A 256 5.65 18.46 -71.49
N SER A 257 4.81 18.94 -70.56
CA SER A 257 3.67 19.83 -70.86
C SER A 257 3.76 21.21 -70.20
N LEU A 258 4.93 21.60 -69.70
CA LEU A 258 5.11 22.84 -68.93
C LEU A 258 5.86 23.89 -69.76
N ASN A 259 5.19 24.98 -70.14
CA ASN A 259 5.86 26.19 -70.63
C ASN A 259 6.82 26.75 -69.55
N GLN A 260 7.77 27.59 -69.95
CA GLN A 260 8.89 28.07 -69.11
C GLN A 260 8.45 28.66 -67.74
N ALA A 261 7.29 29.33 -67.65
CA ALA A 261 6.70 29.81 -66.40
C ALA A 261 6.22 28.69 -65.45
N ASN A 262 5.77 27.57 -66.02
CA ASN A 262 5.31 26.41 -65.25
C ASN A 262 6.50 25.57 -64.73
N ILE A 263 7.67 25.65 -65.39
CA ILE A 263 8.92 25.00 -64.93
C ILE A 263 9.46 25.70 -63.68
N GLU A 264 9.45 27.04 -63.63
CA GLU A 264 9.83 27.79 -62.43
C GLU A 264 8.91 27.48 -61.25
N THR A 265 7.60 27.40 -61.50
CA THR A 265 6.61 27.05 -60.47
C THR A 265 6.80 25.62 -59.97
N TYR A 266 7.10 24.67 -60.87
CA TYR A 266 7.42 23.29 -60.50
C TYR A 266 8.71 23.22 -59.66
N ASN A 267 9.76 23.94 -60.05
CA ASN A 267 11.02 23.98 -59.31
C ASN A 267 10.85 24.62 -57.92
N ALA A 268 10.06 25.69 -57.81
CA ALA A 268 9.73 26.33 -56.53
C ALA A 268 8.91 25.41 -55.61
N PHE A 269 7.96 24.65 -56.17
CA PHE A 269 7.21 23.63 -55.45
C PHE A 269 8.11 22.50 -54.94
N MET A 270 8.99 21.97 -55.81
CA MET A 270 9.93 20.91 -55.46
C MET A 270 10.92 21.35 -54.37
N GLN A 271 11.41 22.59 -54.43
CA GLN A 271 12.29 23.15 -53.42
C GLN A 271 11.59 23.34 -52.06
N SER A 272 10.30 23.67 -52.08
CA SER A 272 9.47 23.78 -50.87
C SER A 272 9.17 22.42 -50.26
N ALA A 273 8.89 21.41 -51.08
CA ALA A 273 8.73 20.02 -50.63
C ALA A 273 10.01 19.45 -50.00
N ASP A 274 11.19 19.76 -50.55
CA ASP A 274 12.48 19.35 -49.99
C ASP A 274 12.82 20.07 -48.68
N LYS A 275 12.39 21.32 -48.51
CA LYS A 275 12.51 22.05 -47.23
C LYS A 275 11.61 21.46 -46.15
N LEU A 276 10.40 21.03 -46.50
CA LEU A 276 9.49 20.34 -45.58
C LEU A 276 10.07 18.98 -45.14
N LYS A 277 10.62 18.21 -46.09
CA LYS A 277 11.28 16.94 -45.79
C LYS A 277 12.48 17.08 -44.83
N ARG A 278 13.23 18.18 -44.91
CA ARG A 278 14.37 18.47 -44.02
C ARG A 278 13.97 18.98 -42.63
N ARG A 279 12.72 19.41 -42.40
CA ARG A 279 12.23 19.81 -41.06
C ARG A 279 11.73 18.64 -40.21
N HIS A 280 11.56 17.46 -40.81
CA HIS A 280 11.06 16.25 -40.16
C HIS A 280 12.13 15.16 -39.93
N HIS A 281 13.39 15.46 -40.25
CA HIS A 281 14.57 14.71 -39.80
C HIS A 281 15.25 15.47 -38.67
#